data_AF-A0A7H8KNS7-F1
#
_entry.id   AF-A0A7H8KNS7-F1
#
_cell.length_a   1.000
_cell.length_b   1.000
_cell.length_c   1.000
_cell.angle_alpha   90.00
_cell.angle_beta   90.00
_cell.angle_gamma   90.00
#
_symmetry.space_group_name_H-M   'P 1'
#
loop_
_entity.id
_entity.type
_entity.pdbx_description
1 polymer ?
#
loop_
_entity_poly.entity_id
_entity_poly.type
_entity_poly.pdbx_seq_one_letter_code
_entity_poly.pdbx_strand_id
1 'polypeptide(L)'
;MPLPHPSPPVPGTTDVPFPPLRGLPSLTQSRYGLRGNFELVAPDAEDGLWVFWHNNDPADGPPPETGPPPGAWSGGLRFAAGHRFDDARIAQSVHGPDHLEVLARSGPQVHRYRWSPGPGFTHEGVLPVRAAGAVALAEDPLGTLHAAVPLPGGGVAHLTADPARYPVLDWRTLRTVPTDGEAEAATLVPDPGRPGAVHLLVQAGGAVHHVPPAAGPPWTPPVPGVAHTAFADRDGALHLITAGRDGRLRALRPGGAGGPVTDLPVTGCPAGHPVGLAATACSFAPGRADLVVLGPDGPSHLVRRYGPDGPWAASRARSRVRPAADGGPVHRRS
;
A
#
# COMPACT_ATOMS: atom_id res chain seq x y z
N MET A 1 9.22 23.44 10.01
CA MET A 1 8.01 22.94 10.70
C MET A 1 8.48 22.10 11.88
N PRO A 2 8.03 22.35 13.12
CA PRO A 2 8.43 21.53 14.27
C PRO A 2 7.93 20.09 14.07
N LEU A 3 8.71 19.10 14.51
CA LEU A 3 8.25 17.72 14.61
C LEU A 3 6.98 17.69 15.48
N PRO A 4 5.94 16.90 15.14
CA PRO A 4 4.77 16.78 15.99
C PRO A 4 5.22 16.28 17.37
N HIS A 5 4.78 16.97 18.43
CA HIS A 5 4.96 16.52 19.79
C HIS A 5 4.29 15.14 19.96
N PRO A 6 4.89 14.21 20.74
CA PRO A 6 4.24 12.95 21.02
C PRO A 6 2.90 13.22 21.71
N SER A 7 1.82 12.63 21.18
CA SER A 7 0.50 12.68 21.82
C SER A 7 0.64 12.21 23.26
N PRO A 8 -0.05 12.86 24.23
CA PRO A 8 0.00 12.45 25.63
C PRO A 8 -0.37 10.96 25.76
N PRO A 9 0.25 10.22 26.69
CA PRO A 9 -0.03 8.81 26.88
C PRO A 9 -1.52 8.64 27.24
N VAL A 10 -2.24 7.81 26.47
CA VAL A 10 -3.59 7.37 26.85
C VAL A 10 -3.41 6.32 27.95
N PRO A 11 -4.00 6.52 29.15
CA PRO A 11 -3.90 5.55 30.25
C PRO A 11 -4.30 4.15 29.80
N GLY A 12 -3.51 3.14 30.16
CA GLY A 12 -3.79 1.74 29.82
C GLY A 12 -3.50 1.35 28.37
N THR A 13 -2.60 2.05 27.67
CA THR A 13 -2.07 1.59 26.38
C THR A 13 -0.56 1.37 26.44
N THR A 14 -0.04 0.45 25.63
CA THR A 14 1.40 0.17 25.51
C THR A 14 1.81 0.14 24.05
N ASP A 15 2.99 0.70 23.75
CA ASP A 15 3.56 0.69 22.40
C ASP A 15 4.41 -0.56 22.21
N VAL A 16 3.96 -1.45 21.33
CA VAL A 16 4.63 -2.71 20.98
C VAL A 16 5.11 -2.70 19.54
N PRO A 17 6.14 -3.47 19.16
CA PRO A 17 6.47 -3.69 17.75
C PRO A 17 5.29 -4.29 16.99
N PHE A 18 5.26 -4.09 15.67
CA PHE A 18 4.37 -4.90 14.82
C PHE A 18 4.71 -6.39 14.99
N PRO A 19 3.73 -7.30 14.82
CA PRO A 19 4.00 -8.73 14.77
C PRO A 19 4.96 -9.05 13.62
N PRO A 20 5.57 -10.25 13.59
CA PRO A 20 6.38 -10.68 12.46
C PRO A 20 5.58 -10.65 11.15
N LEU A 21 6.07 -9.91 10.16
CA LEU A 21 5.46 -9.77 8.83
C LEU A 21 6.39 -10.36 7.76
N ARG A 22 5.83 -10.70 6.60
CA ARG A 22 6.59 -11.14 5.43
C ARG A 22 6.03 -10.57 4.14
N GLY A 23 6.72 -10.85 3.03
CA GLY A 23 6.22 -10.56 1.70
C GLY A 23 6.09 -9.07 1.41
N LEU A 24 5.26 -8.75 0.40
CA LEU A 24 5.03 -7.37 -0.01
C LEU A 24 3.78 -6.79 0.64
N PRO A 25 3.89 -5.71 1.43
CA PRO A 25 2.75 -5.02 2.00
C PRO A 25 2.14 -4.02 1.00
N SER A 26 1.04 -3.41 1.42
CA SER A 26 0.43 -2.29 0.70
C SER A 26 -0.21 -1.30 1.66
N LEU A 27 -0.20 -0.03 1.27
CA LEU A 27 -0.63 1.10 2.06
C LEU A 27 -1.62 1.93 1.24
N THR A 28 -2.76 2.27 1.83
CA THR A 28 -3.73 3.19 1.24
C THR A 28 -4.21 4.19 2.29
N GLN A 29 -4.89 5.24 1.87
CA GLN A 29 -5.59 6.14 2.78
C GLN A 29 -7.09 5.86 2.71
N SER A 30 -7.70 5.53 3.85
CA SER A 30 -9.14 5.28 3.96
C SER A 30 -9.92 6.56 4.21
N ARG A 31 -11.25 6.41 4.33
CA ARG A 31 -12.18 7.47 4.74
C ARG A 31 -12.52 7.45 6.24
N TYR A 32 -11.85 6.61 7.03
CA TYR A 32 -12.07 6.53 8.47
C TYR A 32 -11.46 7.74 9.20
N GLY A 33 -12.23 8.32 10.13
CA GLY A 33 -11.84 9.53 10.85
C GLY A 33 -12.12 10.81 10.05
N LEU A 34 -11.66 11.95 10.56
CA LEU A 34 -11.82 13.26 9.93
C LEU A 34 -10.90 13.46 8.73
N ARG A 35 -9.69 12.90 8.80
CA ARG A 35 -8.64 13.06 7.78
C ARG A 35 -8.40 11.82 6.93
N GLY A 36 -9.04 10.70 7.26
CA GLY A 36 -8.75 9.42 6.64
C GLY A 36 -7.50 8.77 7.24
N ASN A 37 -7.66 7.57 7.79
CA ASN A 37 -6.55 6.79 8.32
C ASN A 37 -5.66 6.26 7.21
N PHE A 38 -4.39 5.99 7.51
CA PHE A 38 -3.60 5.12 6.62
C PHE A 38 -3.85 3.68 7.00
N GLU A 39 -4.23 2.86 6.02
CA GLU A 39 -4.48 1.42 6.17
C GLU A 39 -3.31 0.65 5.56
N LEU A 40 -2.63 -0.14 6.38
CA LEU A 40 -1.54 -1.02 5.97
C LEU A 40 -2.04 -2.46 5.99
N VAL A 41 -2.00 -3.15 4.85
CA VAL A 41 -2.15 -4.61 4.80
C VAL A 41 -0.78 -5.26 4.62
N ALA A 42 -0.52 -6.33 5.35
CA ALA A 42 0.72 -7.08 5.23
C ALA A 42 0.48 -8.58 5.47
N PRO A 43 1.15 -9.46 4.70
CA PRO A 43 1.20 -10.88 5.02
C PRO A 43 1.84 -11.15 6.38
N ASP A 44 1.18 -12.01 7.17
CA ASP A 44 1.72 -12.53 8.41
C ASP A 44 2.88 -13.51 8.14
N ALA A 45 3.87 -13.57 9.04
CA ALA A 45 5.01 -14.44 8.87
C ALA A 45 4.67 -15.95 8.88
N GLU A 46 3.60 -16.33 9.60
CA GLU A 46 3.11 -17.71 9.70
C GLU A 46 2.04 -17.94 8.63
N ASP A 47 0.87 -17.34 8.81
CA ASP A 47 -0.30 -17.43 7.94
C ASP A 47 -1.31 -16.28 8.15
N GLY A 48 -2.13 -16.05 7.12
CA GLY A 48 -3.08 -14.97 7.06
C GLY A 48 -2.47 -13.61 6.79
N LEU A 49 -3.24 -12.59 7.12
CA LEU A 49 -2.97 -11.19 6.83
C LEU A 49 -3.22 -10.37 8.10
N TRP A 50 -2.50 -9.26 8.20
CA TRP A 50 -2.80 -8.19 9.14
C TRP A 50 -3.29 -6.96 8.41
N VAL A 51 -4.27 -6.26 8.99
CA VAL A 51 -4.51 -4.84 8.70
C VAL A 51 -4.15 -4.00 9.92
N PHE A 52 -3.39 -2.95 9.72
CA PHE A 52 -3.11 -1.91 10.72
C PHE A 52 -3.64 -0.58 10.21
N TRP A 53 -4.03 0.31 11.12
CA TRP A 53 -4.43 1.66 10.74
C TRP A 53 -3.74 2.72 11.58
N HIS A 54 -3.28 3.78 10.92
CA HIS A 54 -2.71 4.96 11.55
C HIS A 54 -3.77 6.04 11.66
N ASN A 55 -4.05 6.49 12.89
CA ASN A 55 -4.96 7.59 13.11
C ASN A 55 -4.31 8.92 12.70
N ASN A 56 -4.84 9.52 11.63
CA ASN A 56 -4.34 10.77 11.06
C ASN A 56 -5.07 12.02 11.57
N ASP A 57 -6.04 11.85 12.46
CA ASP A 57 -6.86 12.95 12.95
C ASP A 57 -6.06 13.96 13.79
N PRO A 58 -6.57 15.19 13.93
CA PRO A 58 -5.98 16.19 14.83
C PRO A 58 -5.96 15.71 16.30
N ALA A 59 -4.87 16.04 17.02
CA ALA A 59 -4.71 15.63 18.42
C ALA A 59 -5.59 16.40 19.42
N ASP A 60 -6.16 17.53 18.98
CA ASP A 60 -7.08 18.40 19.73
C ASP A 60 -8.56 17.95 19.66
N GLY A 61 -8.84 16.87 18.93
CA GLY A 61 -10.16 16.22 18.94
C GLY A 61 -10.43 15.44 20.24
N PRO A 62 -11.70 15.10 20.53
CA PRO A 62 -12.03 14.21 21.64
C PRO A 62 -11.30 12.86 21.45
N PRO A 63 -10.81 12.22 22.54
CA PRO A 63 -10.13 10.95 22.42
C PRO A 63 -11.09 9.90 21.83
N PRO A 64 -10.63 9.07 20.88
CA PRO A 64 -11.50 8.05 20.31
C PRO A 64 -11.91 7.05 21.39
N GLU A 65 -13.21 6.74 21.47
CA GLU A 65 -13.74 5.73 22.40
C GLU A 65 -13.03 4.38 22.20
N THR A 66 -12.76 4.06 20.93
CA THR A 66 -12.18 2.82 20.44
C THR A 66 -11.17 3.09 19.32
N GLY A 67 -10.05 2.37 19.33
CA GLY A 67 -8.97 2.55 18.35
C GLY A 67 -7.76 3.34 18.89
N PRO A 68 -6.72 3.52 18.07
CA PRO A 68 -5.52 4.24 18.49
C PRO A 68 -5.79 5.76 18.57
N PRO A 69 -5.14 6.47 19.51
CA PRO A 69 -5.18 7.92 19.56
C PRO A 69 -4.58 8.55 18.30
N PRO A 70 -4.90 9.82 18.01
CA PRO A 70 -4.26 10.61 16.96
C PRO A 70 -2.73 10.46 16.95
N GLY A 71 -2.17 10.18 15.77
CA GLY A 71 -0.73 10.00 15.55
C GLY A 71 -0.18 8.60 15.90
N ALA A 72 -1.02 7.64 16.27
CA ALA A 72 -0.62 6.28 16.60
C ALA A 72 -1.20 5.25 15.62
N TRP A 73 -0.47 4.14 15.46
CA TRP A 73 -0.96 2.94 14.78
C TRP A 73 -1.78 2.07 15.73
N SER A 74 -2.75 1.35 15.18
CA SER A 74 -3.54 0.37 15.91
C SER A 74 -2.74 -0.87 16.31
N GLY A 75 -3.32 -1.69 17.19
CA GLY A 75 -2.86 -3.04 17.51
C GLY A 75 -2.92 -4.03 16.36
N GLY A 76 -3.55 -3.65 15.25
CA GLY A 76 -3.81 -4.51 14.10
C GLY A 76 -4.99 -5.47 14.30
N LEU A 77 -5.56 -5.90 13.18
CA LEU A 77 -6.52 -6.99 13.09
C LEU A 77 -5.94 -8.08 12.19
N ARG A 78 -5.88 -9.31 12.70
CA ARG A 78 -5.53 -10.48 11.91
C ARG A 78 -6.76 -11.06 11.23
N PHE A 79 -6.64 -11.45 9.97
CA PHE A 79 -7.69 -12.08 9.18
C PHE A 79 -7.10 -13.06 8.15
N ALA A 80 -7.95 -13.76 7.40
CA ALA A 80 -7.55 -14.67 6.33
C ALA A 80 -6.58 -15.81 6.74
N ALA A 81 -6.63 -16.25 8.00
CA ALA A 81 -5.85 -17.40 8.48
C ALA A 81 -6.15 -18.67 7.65
N GLY A 82 -5.19 -19.61 7.63
CA GLY A 82 -5.23 -20.84 6.83
C GLY A 82 -4.52 -20.74 5.48
N HIS A 83 -4.09 -19.54 5.06
CA HIS A 83 -3.34 -19.32 3.83
C HIS A 83 -2.04 -18.58 4.10
N ARG A 84 -0.95 -19.01 3.46
CA ARG A 84 0.35 -18.37 3.58
C ARG A 84 0.56 -17.45 2.37
N PHE A 85 0.33 -16.15 2.56
CA PHE A 85 0.42 -15.15 1.48
C PHE A 85 1.84 -14.66 1.23
N ASP A 86 2.14 -14.36 -0.03
CA ASP A 86 3.42 -13.81 -0.50
C ASP A 86 3.36 -12.29 -0.72
N ASP A 87 2.18 -11.76 -1.03
CA ASP A 87 1.90 -10.33 -1.12
C ASP A 87 0.45 -10.01 -0.77
N ALA A 88 0.20 -8.75 -0.43
CA ALA A 88 -1.14 -8.21 -0.24
C ALA A 88 -1.22 -6.76 -0.74
N ARG A 89 -2.31 -6.41 -1.41
CA ARG A 89 -2.60 -5.09 -1.99
C ARG A 89 -3.92 -4.58 -1.47
N ILE A 90 -3.97 -3.33 -1.02
CA ILE A 90 -5.17 -2.71 -0.46
C ILE A 90 -5.56 -1.45 -1.22
N ALA A 91 -6.86 -1.26 -1.41
CA ALA A 91 -7.44 -0.01 -1.93
C ALA A 91 -8.66 0.39 -1.10
N GLN A 92 -8.81 1.70 -0.87
CA GLN A 92 -10.07 2.27 -0.40
C GLN A 92 -11.07 2.20 -1.56
N SER A 93 -12.19 1.50 -1.35
CA SER A 93 -13.27 1.42 -2.36
C SER A 93 -14.34 2.48 -2.15
N VAL A 94 -14.83 3.09 -3.23
CA VAL A 94 -15.94 4.05 -3.21
C VAL A 94 -17.33 3.38 -3.14
N HIS A 95 -17.44 2.08 -3.38
CA HIS A 95 -18.72 1.33 -3.50
C HIS A 95 -19.42 0.98 -2.19
N GLY A 96 -18.93 1.54 -1.09
CA GLY A 96 -19.59 1.52 0.21
C GLY A 96 -19.21 2.76 0.99
N PRO A 97 -19.77 2.99 2.18
CA PRO A 97 -19.39 4.13 3.00
C PRO A 97 -17.90 4.08 3.36
N ASP A 98 -17.34 2.90 3.65
CA ASP A 98 -15.94 2.73 4.06
C ASP A 98 -15.33 1.37 3.68
N HIS A 99 -15.67 0.84 2.50
CA HIS A 99 -15.15 -0.48 2.12
C HIS A 99 -13.66 -0.43 1.77
N LEU A 100 -12.94 -1.48 2.15
CA LEU A 100 -11.57 -1.73 1.69
C LEU A 100 -11.60 -2.98 0.83
N GLU A 101 -10.89 -2.94 -0.29
CA GLU A 101 -10.66 -4.10 -1.15
C GLU A 101 -9.22 -4.56 -0.95
N VAL A 102 -9.04 -5.87 -0.80
CA VAL A 102 -7.73 -6.49 -0.64
C VAL A 102 -7.58 -7.60 -1.68
N LEU A 103 -6.48 -7.55 -2.44
CA LEU A 103 -5.99 -8.71 -3.19
C LEU A 103 -4.79 -9.29 -2.47
N ALA A 104 -4.75 -10.61 -2.29
CA ALA A 104 -3.64 -11.28 -1.65
C ALA A 104 -3.24 -12.55 -2.41
N ARG A 105 -1.96 -12.68 -2.74
CA ARG A 105 -1.46 -13.81 -3.52
C ARG A 105 -0.90 -14.91 -2.61
N SER A 106 -1.35 -16.13 -2.82
CA SER A 106 -0.83 -17.35 -2.20
C SER A 106 -0.41 -18.33 -3.30
N GLY A 107 0.89 -18.40 -3.59
CA GLY A 107 1.38 -19.12 -4.76
C GLY A 107 0.79 -18.53 -6.05
N PRO A 108 0.12 -19.34 -6.91
CA PRO A 108 -0.47 -18.85 -8.15
C PRO A 108 -1.88 -18.26 -7.98
N GLN A 109 -2.51 -18.39 -6.81
CA GLN A 109 -3.88 -17.92 -6.58
C GLN A 109 -3.88 -16.50 -6.05
N VAL A 110 -4.78 -15.66 -6.57
CA VAL A 110 -5.00 -14.30 -6.10
C VAL A 110 -6.37 -14.23 -5.45
N HIS A 111 -6.37 -14.19 -4.13
CA HIS A 111 -7.58 -14.12 -3.30
C HIS A 111 -8.07 -12.68 -3.21
N ARG A 112 -9.38 -12.51 -3.18
CA ARG A 112 -10.03 -11.22 -2.93
C ARG A 112 -10.70 -11.23 -1.57
N TYR A 113 -10.45 -10.19 -0.79
CA TYR A 113 -11.15 -9.91 0.45
C TYR A 113 -11.76 -8.52 0.40
N ARG A 114 -12.90 -8.37 1.06
CA ARG A 114 -13.56 -7.09 1.25
C ARG A 114 -13.78 -6.84 2.73
N TRP A 115 -13.43 -5.64 3.18
CA TRP A 115 -13.84 -5.12 4.47
C TRP A 115 -15.15 -4.34 4.35
N SER A 116 -16.09 -4.60 5.25
CA SER A 116 -17.23 -3.72 5.48
C SER A 116 -17.51 -3.54 6.98
N PRO A 117 -18.03 -2.36 7.41
CA PRO A 117 -18.50 -2.19 8.77
C PRO A 117 -19.54 -3.24 9.14
N GLY A 118 -19.35 -3.93 10.26
CA GLY A 118 -20.22 -5.02 10.73
C GLY A 118 -19.63 -6.40 10.42
N PRO A 119 -19.80 -6.96 9.21
CA PRO A 119 -19.29 -8.29 8.85
C PRO A 119 -17.76 -8.42 8.95
N GLY A 120 -17.04 -7.32 8.82
CA GLY A 120 -15.59 -7.30 8.79
C GLY A 120 -15.01 -7.83 7.48
N PHE A 121 -13.85 -8.48 7.52
CA PHE A 121 -13.23 -9.04 6.31
C PHE A 121 -13.95 -10.32 5.88
N THR A 122 -14.38 -10.33 4.63
CA THR A 122 -15.03 -11.47 3.98
C THR A 122 -14.23 -11.91 2.76
N HIS A 123 -14.12 -13.22 2.53
CA HIS A 123 -13.46 -13.78 1.35
C HIS A 123 -14.45 -13.81 0.18
N GLU A 124 -14.12 -13.12 -0.90
CA GLU A 124 -15.00 -12.91 -2.06
C GLU A 124 -14.62 -13.82 -3.25
N GLY A 125 -13.75 -14.82 -3.01
CA GLY A 125 -13.24 -15.74 -4.02
C GLY A 125 -11.86 -15.39 -4.55
N VAL A 126 -11.51 -15.97 -5.69
CA VAL A 126 -10.21 -15.78 -6.36
C VAL A 126 -10.40 -15.14 -7.73
N LEU A 127 -9.42 -14.36 -8.19
CA LEU A 127 -9.43 -13.82 -9.54
C LEU A 127 -9.33 -14.94 -10.58
N PRO A 128 -9.92 -14.76 -11.78
CA PRO A 128 -9.91 -15.76 -12.86
C PRO A 128 -8.58 -15.80 -13.62
N VAL A 129 -7.46 -15.55 -12.94
CA VAL A 129 -6.10 -15.54 -13.52
C VAL A 129 -5.10 -16.06 -12.50
N ARG A 130 -4.08 -16.79 -12.99
CA ARG A 130 -2.98 -17.26 -12.16
C ARG A 130 -1.84 -16.27 -12.19
N ALA A 131 -1.27 -15.97 -11.03
CA ALA A 131 -0.14 -15.07 -10.89
C ALA A 131 1.19 -15.84 -10.88
N ALA A 132 2.22 -15.28 -11.51
CA ALA A 132 3.61 -15.74 -11.42
C ALA A 132 4.49 -14.80 -10.57
N GLY A 133 3.99 -13.60 -10.26
CA GLY A 133 4.73 -12.58 -9.53
C GLY A 133 3.79 -11.67 -8.75
N ALA A 134 4.34 -10.60 -8.19
CA ALA A 134 3.61 -9.72 -7.30
C ALA A 134 2.51 -8.92 -8.00
N VAL A 135 1.29 -9.02 -7.47
CA VAL A 135 0.12 -8.37 -8.07
C VAL A 135 0.03 -6.89 -7.70
N ALA A 136 -0.85 -6.14 -8.37
CA ALA A 136 -1.24 -4.79 -7.97
C ALA A 136 -2.76 -4.66 -7.90
N LEU A 137 -3.24 -3.74 -7.07
CA LEU A 137 -4.64 -3.32 -6.98
C LEU A 137 -4.68 -1.79 -6.94
N ALA A 138 -5.63 -1.20 -7.66
CA ALA A 138 -5.98 0.21 -7.54
C ALA A 138 -7.45 0.42 -7.87
N GLU A 139 -8.07 1.44 -7.29
CA GLU A 139 -9.38 1.94 -7.74
C GLU A 139 -9.17 3.32 -8.37
N ASP A 140 -9.73 3.54 -9.55
CA ASP A 140 -9.66 4.84 -10.22
C ASP A 140 -10.70 5.83 -9.65
N PRO A 141 -10.63 7.13 -10.00
CA PRO A 141 -11.61 8.12 -9.52
C PRO A 141 -13.06 7.89 -9.97
N LEU A 142 -13.31 7.02 -10.96
CA LEU A 142 -14.65 6.62 -11.40
C LEU A 142 -15.18 5.41 -10.61
N GLY A 143 -14.38 4.86 -9.70
CA GLY A 143 -14.71 3.66 -8.94
C GLY A 143 -14.39 2.37 -9.68
N THR A 144 -13.70 2.39 -10.83
CA THR A 144 -13.32 1.15 -11.49
C THR A 144 -12.16 0.51 -10.73
N LEU A 145 -12.31 -0.76 -10.36
CA LEU A 145 -11.22 -1.53 -9.78
C LEU A 145 -10.33 -2.09 -10.89
N HIS A 146 -9.03 -1.93 -10.72
CA HIS A 146 -7.99 -2.44 -11.60
C HIS A 146 -7.07 -3.38 -10.85
N ALA A 147 -6.70 -4.49 -11.50
CA ALA A 147 -5.67 -5.38 -11.02
C ALA A 147 -4.60 -5.58 -12.10
N ALA A 148 -3.34 -5.70 -11.70
CA ALA A 148 -2.27 -6.10 -12.59
C ALA A 148 -1.65 -7.38 -12.07
N VAL A 149 -1.65 -8.43 -12.89
CA VAL A 149 -1.23 -9.77 -12.50
C VAL A 149 -0.12 -10.23 -13.44
N PRO A 150 1.13 -10.32 -12.96
CA PRO A 150 2.21 -10.96 -13.71
C PRO A 150 1.86 -12.40 -14.07
N LEU A 151 2.01 -12.76 -15.35
CA LEU A 151 1.55 -14.04 -15.89
C LEU A 151 2.67 -15.08 -15.96
N PRO A 152 2.36 -16.38 -15.77
CA PRO A 152 3.28 -17.46 -16.11
C PRO A 152 3.68 -17.38 -17.59
N GLY A 153 4.98 -17.46 -17.88
CA GLY A 153 5.50 -17.34 -19.25
C GLY A 153 5.74 -15.91 -19.73
N GLY A 154 5.54 -14.90 -18.87
CA GLY A 154 5.85 -13.51 -19.14
C GLY A 154 4.61 -12.64 -19.42
N GLY A 155 4.82 -11.33 -19.34
CA GLY A 155 3.78 -10.32 -19.45
C GLY A 155 2.96 -10.11 -18.18
N VAL A 156 2.02 -9.16 -18.27
CA VAL A 156 1.11 -8.76 -17.18
C VAL A 156 -0.30 -8.67 -17.74
N ALA A 157 -1.23 -9.41 -17.14
CA ALA A 157 -2.66 -9.20 -17.36
C ALA A 157 -3.10 -7.96 -16.58
N HIS A 158 -3.58 -6.94 -17.28
CA HIS A 158 -4.27 -5.80 -16.67
C HIS A 158 -5.76 -6.10 -16.70
N LEU A 159 -6.33 -6.36 -15.52
CA LEU A 159 -7.75 -6.63 -15.35
C LEU A 159 -8.49 -5.39 -14.86
N THR A 160 -9.78 -5.36 -15.15
CA THR A 160 -10.75 -4.41 -14.63
C THR A 160 -11.98 -5.15 -14.14
N ALA A 161 -12.64 -4.65 -13.11
CA ALA A 161 -13.93 -5.14 -12.64
C ALA A 161 -15.01 -4.09 -12.82
N ASP A 162 -16.18 -4.50 -13.30
CA ASP A 162 -17.37 -3.67 -13.33
C ASP A 162 -18.01 -3.63 -11.92
N PRO A 163 -18.12 -2.44 -11.29
CA PRO A 163 -18.69 -2.33 -9.96
C PRO A 163 -20.23 -2.31 -9.94
N ALA A 164 -20.93 -2.42 -11.08
CA ALA A 164 -22.40 -2.31 -11.14
C ALA A 164 -23.14 -3.34 -10.26
N ARG A 165 -22.51 -4.47 -9.92
CA ARG A 165 -23.06 -5.54 -9.08
C ARG A 165 -22.39 -5.69 -7.72
N TYR A 166 -21.67 -4.65 -7.29
CA TYR A 166 -20.91 -4.66 -6.04
C TYR A 166 -21.76 -5.18 -4.85
N PRO A 167 -21.22 -6.10 -4.02
CA PRO A 167 -19.82 -6.54 -3.93
C PRO A 167 -19.40 -7.65 -4.89
N VAL A 168 -20.32 -8.16 -5.73
CA VAL A 168 -19.98 -9.16 -6.76
C VAL A 168 -19.26 -8.44 -7.90
N LEU A 169 -18.00 -8.80 -8.13
CA LEU A 169 -17.15 -8.19 -9.14
C LEU A 169 -16.81 -9.18 -10.24
N ASP A 170 -17.22 -8.84 -11.46
CA ASP A 170 -16.92 -9.60 -12.67
C ASP A 170 -15.60 -9.07 -13.27
N TRP A 171 -14.49 -9.75 -12.95
CA TRP A 171 -13.15 -9.39 -13.44
C TRP A 171 -12.95 -9.83 -14.89
N ARG A 172 -12.50 -8.89 -15.73
CA ARG A 172 -12.13 -9.14 -17.13
C ARG A 172 -10.75 -8.61 -17.44
N THR A 173 -10.01 -9.33 -18.28
CA THR A 173 -8.74 -8.83 -18.84
C THR A 173 -9.04 -7.67 -19.78
N LEU A 174 -8.56 -6.47 -19.43
CA LEU A 174 -8.63 -5.30 -20.28
C LEU A 174 -7.61 -5.39 -21.42
N ARG A 175 -6.39 -5.81 -21.08
CA ARG A 175 -5.27 -6.01 -22.01
C ARG A 175 -4.19 -6.88 -21.36
N THR A 176 -3.33 -7.45 -22.19
CA THR A 176 -2.08 -8.07 -21.75
C THR A 176 -0.92 -7.17 -22.19
N VAL A 177 -0.04 -6.85 -21.25
CA VAL A 177 1.17 -6.08 -21.51
C VAL A 177 2.34 -7.06 -21.62
N PRO A 178 2.99 -7.15 -22.79
CA PRO A 178 4.16 -8.02 -22.93
C PRO A 178 5.34 -7.46 -22.13
N THR A 179 6.21 -8.35 -21.67
CA THR A 179 7.48 -8.00 -21.03
C THR A 179 8.61 -8.79 -21.65
N ASP A 180 9.81 -8.21 -21.64
CA ASP A 180 11.03 -8.93 -21.99
C ASP A 180 11.43 -9.82 -20.81
N GLY A 181 10.93 -11.06 -20.84
CA GLY A 181 11.12 -12.04 -19.77
C GLY A 181 9.96 -12.11 -18.77
N GLU A 182 10.18 -12.82 -17.66
CA GLU A 182 9.17 -12.98 -16.62
C GLU A 182 8.96 -11.68 -15.84
N ALA A 183 7.70 -11.28 -15.69
CA ALA A 183 7.33 -10.15 -14.86
C ALA A 183 7.34 -10.58 -13.39
N GLU A 184 8.16 -9.91 -12.58
CA GLU A 184 8.36 -10.22 -11.16
C GLU A 184 7.33 -9.51 -10.28
N ALA A 185 6.97 -8.28 -10.64
CA ALA A 185 6.04 -7.45 -9.88
C ALA A 185 5.34 -6.41 -10.76
N ALA A 186 4.11 -6.07 -10.38
CA ALA A 186 3.39 -4.93 -10.93
C ALA A 186 3.04 -3.92 -9.83
N THR A 187 2.92 -2.65 -10.23
CA THR A 187 2.34 -1.57 -9.41
C THR A 187 1.35 -0.78 -10.27
N LEU A 188 0.17 -0.49 -9.71
CA LEU A 188 -0.83 0.37 -10.33
C LEU A 188 -0.95 1.67 -9.55
N VAL A 189 -1.04 2.79 -10.27
CA VAL A 189 -1.25 4.11 -9.68
C VAL A 189 -2.36 4.83 -10.45
N PRO A 190 -3.50 5.13 -9.83
CA PRO A 190 -4.53 5.96 -10.44
C PRO A 190 -3.99 7.32 -10.85
N ASP A 191 -4.39 7.81 -12.01
CA ASP A 191 -4.10 9.16 -12.46
C ASP A 191 -5.21 10.11 -11.93
N PRO A 192 -4.92 10.97 -10.94
CA PRO A 192 -5.94 11.87 -10.39
C PRO A 192 -6.37 12.96 -11.38
N GLY A 193 -5.55 13.26 -12.39
CA GLY A 193 -5.87 14.24 -13.44
C GLY A 193 -6.70 13.66 -14.59
N ARG A 194 -6.80 12.32 -14.69
CA ARG A 194 -7.54 11.62 -15.75
C ARG A 194 -8.38 10.48 -15.15
N PRO A 195 -9.65 10.73 -14.80
CA PRO A 195 -10.55 9.67 -14.34
C PRO A 195 -10.61 8.50 -15.33
N GLY A 196 -10.53 7.26 -14.86
CA GLY A 196 -10.45 6.07 -15.71
C GLY A 196 -9.03 5.64 -16.11
N ALA A 197 -8.02 6.48 -15.89
CA ALA A 197 -6.64 6.20 -16.25
C ALA A 197 -5.82 5.65 -15.06
N VAL A 198 -5.07 4.59 -15.32
CA VAL A 198 -4.10 4.03 -14.35
C VAL A 198 -2.72 3.88 -15.00
N HIS A 199 -1.69 4.34 -14.30
CA HIS A 199 -0.30 4.05 -14.62
C HIS A 199 0.01 2.62 -14.20
N LEU A 200 0.65 1.86 -15.08
CA LEU A 200 1.17 0.53 -14.77
C LEU A 200 2.70 0.59 -14.77
N LEU A 201 3.32 0.14 -13.69
CA LEU A 201 4.75 -0.11 -13.60
C LEU A 201 4.97 -1.61 -13.52
N VAL A 202 5.89 -2.13 -14.33
CA VAL A 202 6.20 -3.57 -14.38
C VAL A 202 7.67 -3.77 -14.12
N GLN A 203 8.00 -4.60 -13.13
CA GLN A 203 9.36 -5.06 -12.89
C GLN A 203 9.59 -6.37 -13.63
N ALA A 204 10.57 -6.38 -14.55
CA ALA A 204 10.97 -7.55 -15.32
C ALA A 204 12.46 -7.46 -15.65
N GLY A 205 13.19 -8.56 -15.57
CA GLY A 205 14.61 -8.61 -15.95
C GLY A 205 15.52 -7.65 -15.16
N GLY A 206 15.14 -7.29 -13.92
CA GLY A 206 15.87 -6.33 -13.09
C GLY A 206 15.67 -4.84 -13.46
N ALA A 207 14.77 -4.55 -14.41
CA ALA A 207 14.35 -3.19 -14.75
C ALA A 207 12.89 -2.96 -14.38
N VAL A 208 12.51 -1.69 -14.23
CA VAL A 208 11.11 -1.27 -14.12
C VAL A 208 10.70 -0.60 -15.42
N HIS A 209 9.51 -0.89 -15.93
CA HIS A 209 8.98 -0.29 -17.15
C HIS A 209 7.67 0.41 -16.85
N HIS A 210 7.54 1.68 -17.24
CA HIS A 210 6.29 2.40 -17.18
C HIS A 210 5.47 2.21 -18.45
N VAL A 211 4.24 1.75 -18.26
CA VAL A 211 3.20 1.67 -19.28
C VAL A 211 2.17 2.76 -18.98
N PRO A 212 2.14 3.85 -19.75
CA PRO A 212 1.21 4.95 -19.51
C PRO A 212 -0.24 4.54 -19.78
N PRO A 213 -1.21 5.22 -19.16
CA PRO A 213 -2.63 4.96 -19.40
C PRO A 213 -3.11 5.34 -20.82
N ALA A 214 -2.41 6.26 -21.50
CA ALA A 214 -2.69 6.74 -22.86
C ALA A 214 -1.46 6.60 -23.77
N ALA A 215 -1.56 6.98 -25.05
CA ALA A 215 -0.48 6.95 -26.06
C ALA A 215 0.70 7.93 -25.79
N GLY A 216 1.00 8.22 -24.52
CA GLY A 216 2.25 8.86 -24.14
C GLY A 216 3.42 7.89 -24.32
N PRO A 217 4.65 8.40 -24.44
CA PRO A 217 5.82 7.54 -24.57
C PRO A 217 6.02 6.73 -23.27
N PRO A 218 6.22 5.40 -23.36
CA PRO A 218 6.69 4.63 -22.23
C PRO A 218 8.08 5.12 -21.82
N TRP A 219 8.43 4.91 -20.55
CA TRP A 219 9.78 5.20 -20.07
C TRP A 219 10.23 4.15 -19.08
N THR A 220 11.55 4.00 -18.98
CA THR A 220 12.21 3.12 -18.03
C THR A 220 12.87 4.02 -17.00
N PRO A 221 12.52 3.94 -15.70
CA PRO A 221 13.26 4.64 -14.66
C PRO A 221 14.75 4.28 -14.75
N PRO A 222 15.67 5.24 -14.57
CA PRO A 222 17.11 4.96 -14.62
C PRO A 222 17.62 4.18 -13.39
N VAL A 223 16.72 3.67 -12.54
CA VAL A 223 17.04 3.08 -11.25
C VAL A 223 16.68 1.60 -11.27
N PRO A 224 17.64 0.69 -11.49
CA PRO A 224 17.39 -0.73 -11.28
C PRO A 224 17.14 -0.98 -9.79
N GLY A 225 16.15 -1.82 -9.48
CA GLY A 225 15.74 -2.09 -8.11
C GLY A 225 15.26 -3.53 -7.94
N VAL A 226 15.31 -4.01 -6.70
CA VAL A 226 14.80 -5.34 -6.32
C VAL A 226 13.34 -5.28 -5.85
N ALA A 227 12.90 -4.12 -5.39
CA ALA A 227 11.53 -3.83 -5.00
C ALA A 227 11.18 -2.38 -5.34
N HIS A 228 9.90 -2.15 -5.64
CA HIS A 228 9.40 -0.81 -5.92
C HIS A 228 7.96 -0.63 -5.43
N THR A 229 7.59 0.63 -5.17
CA THR A 229 6.22 1.09 -4.96
C THR A 229 6.08 2.47 -5.59
N ALA A 230 4.86 2.87 -5.92
CA ALA A 230 4.62 4.19 -6.46
C ALA A 230 3.30 4.77 -5.99
N PHE A 231 3.18 6.10 -6.06
CA PHE A 231 1.95 6.83 -5.79
C PHE A 231 1.91 8.09 -6.67
N ALA A 232 0.72 8.63 -6.89
CA ALA A 232 0.56 9.94 -7.51
C ALA A 232 0.32 10.98 -6.41
N ASP A 233 0.91 12.17 -6.54
CA ASP A 233 0.50 13.31 -5.73
C ASP A 233 -0.81 13.94 -6.26
N ARG A 234 -1.32 14.96 -5.56
CA ARG A 234 -2.57 15.63 -5.92
C ARG A 234 -2.55 16.25 -7.32
N ASP A 235 -1.37 16.60 -7.84
CA ASP A 235 -1.20 17.21 -9.15
C ASP A 235 -1.04 16.14 -10.25
N GLY A 236 -1.12 14.85 -9.89
CA GLY A 236 -0.94 13.73 -10.79
C GLY A 236 0.52 13.41 -11.11
N ALA A 237 1.48 14.05 -10.44
CA ALA A 237 2.87 13.68 -10.62
C ALA A 237 3.11 12.33 -9.94
N LEU A 238 3.67 11.39 -10.71
CA LEU A 238 4.05 10.09 -10.20
C LEU A 238 5.28 10.23 -9.29
N HIS A 239 5.34 9.43 -8.23
CA HIS A 239 6.50 9.27 -7.37
C HIS A 239 6.81 7.78 -7.29
N LEU A 240 8.01 7.39 -7.69
CA LEU A 240 8.49 6.02 -7.63
C LEU A 240 9.50 5.91 -6.50
N ILE A 241 9.28 4.96 -5.59
CA ILE A 241 10.25 4.57 -4.57
C ILE A 241 10.80 3.20 -4.93
N THR A 242 12.12 3.08 -4.97
CA THR A 242 12.83 1.83 -5.28
C THR A 242 13.80 1.46 -4.16
N ALA A 243 13.99 0.17 -3.96
CA ALA A 243 15.07 -0.39 -3.19
C ALA A 243 16.14 -0.95 -4.12
N GLY A 244 17.35 -0.43 -4.05
CA GLY A 244 18.48 -0.92 -4.82
C GLY A 244 19.07 -2.22 -4.26
N ARG A 245 19.89 -2.90 -5.07
CA ARG A 245 20.73 -4.02 -4.62
C ARG A 245 21.84 -3.61 -3.65
N ASP A 246 22.06 -2.31 -3.48
CA ASP A 246 22.95 -1.76 -2.46
C ASP A 246 22.23 -1.50 -1.14
N GLY A 247 20.97 -1.90 -1.00
CA GLY A 247 20.14 -1.67 0.17
C GLY A 247 19.66 -0.22 0.32
N ARG A 248 19.99 0.67 -0.62
CA ARG A 248 19.57 2.07 -0.57
C ARG A 248 18.16 2.25 -1.10
N LEU A 249 17.39 3.09 -0.43
CA LEU A 249 16.09 3.56 -0.91
C LEU A 249 16.28 4.81 -1.74
N ARG A 250 15.60 4.87 -2.89
CA ARG A 250 15.67 6.00 -3.82
C ARG A 250 14.27 6.45 -4.19
N ALA A 251 14.04 7.75 -4.11
CA ALA A 251 12.85 8.39 -4.67
C ALA A 251 13.18 8.96 -6.05
N LEU A 252 12.29 8.72 -6.99
CA LEU A 252 12.28 9.33 -8.30
C LEU A 252 10.95 10.07 -8.46
N ARG A 253 11.02 11.37 -8.76
CA ARG A 253 9.89 12.14 -9.29
C ARG A 253 10.10 12.24 -10.80
N PRO A 254 9.37 11.50 -11.64
CA PRO A 254 9.56 11.56 -13.08
C PRO A 254 9.08 12.92 -13.58
N GLY A 255 10.02 13.82 -13.89
CA GLY A 255 9.79 14.98 -14.76
C GLY A 255 9.98 14.61 -16.25
N GLY A 256 9.71 13.35 -16.61
CA GLY A 256 10.20 12.68 -17.83
C GLY A 256 11.24 11.59 -17.54
N ALA A 257 11.84 11.01 -18.58
CA ALA A 257 12.78 9.88 -18.53
C ALA A 257 14.15 10.15 -17.86
N GLY A 258 14.28 11.26 -17.11
CA GLY A 258 15.53 11.69 -16.46
C GLY A 258 15.31 12.53 -15.21
N GLY A 259 14.17 12.36 -14.53
CA GLY A 259 13.90 13.06 -13.26
C GLY A 259 14.99 12.82 -12.21
N PRO A 260 15.19 13.75 -11.26
CA PRO A 260 16.23 13.61 -10.24
C PRO A 260 15.94 12.36 -9.40
N VAL A 261 16.97 11.51 -9.27
CA VAL A 261 17.00 10.40 -8.33
C VAL A 261 17.57 10.92 -7.03
N THR A 262 16.82 10.78 -5.95
CA THR A 262 17.26 11.21 -4.61
C THR A 262 17.41 9.96 -3.74
N ASP A 263 18.64 9.72 -3.27
CA ASP A 263 18.87 8.76 -2.19
C ASP A 263 18.08 9.25 -0.97
N LEU A 264 17.19 8.40 -0.44
CA LEU A 264 16.45 8.71 0.76
C LEU A 264 17.39 8.53 1.96
N PRO A 265 17.72 9.59 2.72
CA PRO A 265 18.60 9.50 3.87
C PRO A 265 17.84 8.89 5.05
N VAL A 266 17.43 7.63 4.92
CA VAL A 266 16.65 6.91 5.92
C VAL A 266 17.59 6.41 7.01
N THR A 267 17.99 7.32 7.90
CA THR A 267 18.76 6.98 9.09
C THR A 267 17.94 6.06 10.01
N GLY A 268 18.54 4.92 10.39
CA GLY A 268 17.89 3.95 11.29
C GLY A 268 17.14 2.82 10.59
N CYS A 269 17.00 2.82 9.26
CA CYS A 269 16.61 1.62 8.53
C CYS A 269 17.75 0.57 8.64
N PRO A 270 17.47 -0.72 8.90
CA PRO A 270 18.51 -1.74 8.99
C PRO A 270 19.29 -1.84 7.67
N ALA A 271 20.60 -2.07 7.78
CA ALA A 271 21.41 -2.44 6.63
C ALA A 271 20.93 -3.79 6.09
N GLY A 272 20.61 -3.86 4.79
CA GLY A 272 20.07 -5.05 4.15
C GLY A 272 19.13 -4.71 2.99
N HIS A 273 18.68 -5.71 2.24
CA HIS A 273 17.71 -5.52 1.18
C HIS A 273 16.31 -5.48 1.79
N PRO A 274 15.58 -4.35 1.75
CA PRO A 274 14.21 -4.33 2.22
C PRO A 274 13.39 -5.31 1.39
N VAL A 275 12.58 -6.11 2.09
CA VAL A 275 11.82 -7.21 1.50
C VAL A 275 10.43 -6.76 1.05
N GLY A 276 10.01 -5.56 1.44
CA GLY A 276 8.75 -4.96 1.00
C GLY A 276 8.69 -3.45 1.22
N LEU A 277 8.04 -2.76 0.28
CA LEU A 277 7.79 -1.33 0.32
C LEU A 277 6.31 -1.07 0.06
N ALA A 278 5.71 -0.14 0.82
CA ALA A 278 4.37 0.35 0.56
C ALA A 278 4.31 1.86 0.82
N ALA A 279 3.81 2.63 -0.13
CA ALA A 279 3.73 4.08 -0.02
C ALA A 279 2.36 4.61 -0.42
N THR A 280 1.96 5.71 0.19
CA THR A 280 0.75 6.43 -0.18
C THR A 280 0.93 7.94 0.01
N ALA A 281 0.25 8.72 -0.84
CA ALA A 281 0.16 10.17 -0.67
C ALA A 281 -0.83 10.53 0.44
N CYS A 282 -0.60 11.65 1.10
CA CYS A 282 -1.50 12.18 2.13
C CYS A 282 -2.46 13.22 1.54
N SER A 283 -3.76 12.89 1.47
CA SER A 283 -4.77 13.74 0.82
C SER A 283 -4.96 15.11 1.48
N PHE A 284 -4.87 15.18 2.82
CA PHE A 284 -5.10 16.41 3.59
C PHE A 284 -3.85 17.27 3.80
N ALA A 285 -2.68 16.82 3.34
CA ALA A 285 -1.41 17.54 3.50
C ALA A 285 -0.59 17.45 2.20
N PRO A 286 -0.78 18.40 1.26
CA PRO A 286 -0.09 18.38 -0.03
C PRO A 286 1.43 18.19 0.10
N GLY A 287 1.97 17.28 -0.72
CA GLY A 287 3.39 16.92 -0.73
C GLY A 287 3.83 15.95 0.37
N ARG A 288 3.00 15.68 1.39
CA ARG A 288 3.27 14.62 2.37
C ARG A 288 3.03 13.24 1.75
N ALA A 289 3.95 12.33 2.03
CA ALA A 289 3.82 10.92 1.72
C ALA A 289 4.31 10.09 2.91
N ASP A 290 3.66 8.95 3.13
CA ASP A 290 4.06 7.97 4.13
C ASP A 290 4.51 6.70 3.40
N LEU A 291 5.64 6.16 3.81
CA LEU A 291 6.27 4.95 3.30
C LEU A 291 6.46 3.98 4.47
N VAL A 292 6.05 2.73 4.28
CA VAL A 292 6.36 1.61 5.16
C VAL A 292 7.44 0.76 4.49
N VAL A 293 8.50 0.47 5.25
CA VAL A 293 9.62 -0.37 4.81
C VAL A 293 9.67 -1.60 5.71
N LEU A 294 9.58 -2.79 5.12
CA LEU A 294 9.79 -4.05 5.84
C LEU A 294 11.24 -4.51 5.66
N GLY A 295 11.93 -4.74 6.78
CA GLY A 295 13.28 -5.30 6.80
C GLY A 295 13.27 -6.83 6.72
N PRO A 296 14.39 -7.46 6.29
CA PRO A 296 14.49 -8.91 6.16
C PRO A 296 14.42 -9.68 7.49
N ASP A 297 14.97 -9.11 8.57
CA ASP A 297 15.13 -9.79 9.86
C ASP A 297 14.47 -9.03 11.05
N GLY A 298 13.60 -8.05 10.80
CA GLY A 298 13.19 -7.18 11.90
C GLY A 298 12.24 -6.03 11.59
N PRO A 299 12.25 -4.98 12.45
CA PRO A 299 11.13 -4.07 12.64
C PRO A 299 10.76 -3.32 11.36
N SER A 300 9.47 -3.18 11.13
CA SER A 300 8.95 -2.30 10.10
C SER A 300 9.33 -0.86 10.42
N HIS A 301 9.74 -0.09 9.41
CA HIS A 301 10.06 1.33 9.55
C HIS A 301 8.99 2.18 8.88
N LEU A 302 8.65 3.28 9.52
CA LEU A 302 7.83 4.35 8.99
C LEU A 302 8.76 5.44 8.50
N VAL A 303 8.65 5.78 7.23
CA VAL A 303 9.45 6.79 6.57
C VAL A 303 8.49 7.86 6.05
N ARG A 304 8.57 9.06 6.59
CA ARG A 304 7.63 10.15 6.30
C ARG A 304 8.34 11.32 5.67
N ARG A 305 7.71 11.92 4.67
CA ARG A 305 8.09 13.22 4.12
C ARG A 305 7.04 14.26 4.50
N TYR A 306 7.45 15.37 5.10
CA TYR A 306 6.53 16.47 5.44
C TYR A 306 6.64 17.59 4.38
N GLY A 307 5.74 17.58 3.40
CA GLY A 307 5.75 18.54 2.28
C GLY A 307 6.61 18.08 1.09
N PRO A 308 6.51 18.75 -0.07
CA PRO A 308 7.13 18.30 -1.31
C PRO A 308 8.66 18.28 -1.23
N ASP A 309 9.26 19.27 -0.57
CA ASP A 309 10.71 19.46 -0.43
C ASP A 309 11.21 19.19 1.01
N GLY A 310 10.35 18.63 1.86
CA GLY A 310 10.70 18.32 3.25
C GLY A 310 11.69 17.15 3.36
N PRO A 311 12.52 17.10 4.41
CA PRO A 311 13.38 15.94 4.65
C PRO A 311 12.55 14.70 4.94
N TRP A 312 13.08 13.54 4.56
CA TRP A 312 12.55 12.25 4.97
C TRP A 312 13.02 11.93 6.38
N ALA A 313 12.10 11.47 7.23
CA ALA A 313 12.39 11.04 8.59
C ALA A 313 11.92 9.60 8.79
N ALA A 314 12.76 8.78 9.41
CA ALA A 314 12.46 7.39 9.71
C ALA A 314 12.20 7.18 11.21
N SER A 315 11.26 6.31 11.52
CA SER A 315 11.04 5.80 12.87
C SER A 315 10.65 4.32 12.83
N ARG A 316 10.82 3.61 13.94
CA ARG A 316 10.29 2.24 14.03
C ARG A 316 8.77 2.28 14.07
N ALA A 317 8.13 1.44 13.27
CA ALA A 317 6.70 1.21 13.35
C ALA A 317 6.37 0.53 14.68
N ARG A 318 5.42 1.10 15.40
CA ARG A 318 4.93 0.58 16.67
C ARG A 318 3.41 0.64 16.67
N SER A 319 2.80 -0.44 17.13
CA SER A 319 1.38 -0.57 17.39
C SER A 319 1.07 -0.13 18.81
N ARG A 320 -0.04 0.58 18.99
CA ARG A 320 -0.57 0.89 20.31
C ARG A 320 -1.68 -0.10 20.68
N VAL A 321 -1.45 -0.87 21.74
CA VAL A 321 -2.37 -1.91 22.22
C VAL A 321 -2.94 -1.54 23.60
N ARG A 322 -4.21 -1.89 23.86
CA ARG A 322 -4.78 -1.90 25.21
C ARG A 322 -4.66 -3.31 25.80
N PRO A 323 -4.41 -3.50 27.11
CA PRO A 323 -4.59 -4.77 27.79
C PRO A 323 -6.02 -5.27 27.57
N ALA A 324 -6.18 -6.54 27.19
CA ALA A 324 -7.47 -7.08 26.76
C ALA A 324 -8.51 -7.07 27.90
N ALA A 325 -9.69 -6.52 27.61
CA ALA A 325 -10.93 -7.05 28.16
C ALA A 325 -11.61 -7.86 27.05
N ASP A 326 -12.03 -7.22 25.95
CA ASP A 326 -12.83 -7.91 24.93
C ASP A 326 -12.39 -7.46 23.53
N GLY A 327 -11.61 -8.31 22.85
CA GLY A 327 -10.97 -8.02 21.56
C GLY A 327 -11.94 -8.03 20.39
N GLY A 328 -12.06 -6.90 19.69
CA GLY A 328 -12.71 -6.80 18.39
C GLY A 328 -12.24 -5.56 17.64
N PRO A 329 -12.17 -5.60 16.29
CA PRO A 329 -11.79 -4.44 15.49
C PRO A 329 -12.85 -3.36 15.61
N VAL A 330 -12.42 -2.12 15.84
CA VAL A 330 -13.33 -0.98 15.83
C VAL A 330 -12.80 0.09 14.89
N HIS A 331 -13.18 -0.04 13.62
CA HIS A 331 -13.25 1.09 12.71
C HIS A 331 -14.56 1.82 13.01
N ARG A 332 -14.51 2.94 13.74
CA ARG A 332 -15.69 3.80 13.95
C ARG A 332 -15.51 5.09 13.18
N ARG A 333 -16.55 5.49 12.44
CA ARG A 333 -16.76 6.91 12.11
C ARG A 333 -17.27 7.62 13.36
N SER A 334 -16.80 8.83 13.59
CA SER A 334 -17.43 9.81 14.48
C SER A 334 -18.80 10.20 13.94
#